data_AF-A0A9W8V132-F1
#
_entry.id   AF-A0A9W8V132-F1
#
_cell.length_a   1.000
_cell.length_b   1.000
_cell.length_c   1.000
_cell.angle_alpha   90.00
_cell.angle_beta   90.00
_cell.angle_gamma   90.00
#
_symmetry.space_group_name_H-M   'P 1'
#
loop_
_entity.id
_entity.type
_entity.pdbx_description
1 polymer ?
#
loop_
_entity_poly.entity_id
_entity_poly.type
_entity_poly.pdbx_seq_one_letter_code
_entity_poly.pdbx_strand_id
1 'polypeptide(L)'
;MGAEPAFQEPDVLLPVHEAEIRREFAIKIESEIRANPRTANFKLNTAQVATILSVPLPALRPGGYLSTGVLSGELYQRLTGLPALVKHSEYRWFILGLANIQKTEKVFQHIQAFFGKDWLLRYRPYLLNPQQPGSSDKVWNMLCLNITDYGWWRCAKFGLKCLGIRPTTQGESVVILQLNWVPQQEMDPKKVMSLQGQDNDFDKMVECAKSFHSDGSPDSIHELPEFSILSGHLIHVPMPNPEAVHFKAMIGLHWAMIVVAAFCGGAVAPRLLPDREEFHVGHENVDGQELRTRGWAKAHTGCHS
;
A
#
# COMPACT_ATOMS: atom_id res chain seq x y z
N MET A 1 34.26 1.20 -15.98
CA MET A 1 32.89 1.15 -15.45
C MET A 1 32.71 2.37 -14.59
N GLY A 2 31.74 3.25 -14.90
CA GLY A 2 31.41 4.37 -14.01
C GLY A 2 30.74 3.83 -12.75
N ALA A 3 30.94 4.50 -11.61
CA ALA A 3 30.17 4.22 -10.40
C ALA A 3 28.68 4.44 -10.70
N GLU A 4 27.82 3.51 -10.29
CA GLU A 4 26.37 3.69 -10.39
C GLU A 4 25.94 4.91 -9.57
N PRO A 5 24.97 5.71 -10.05
CA PRO A 5 24.54 6.89 -9.33
C PRO A 5 23.94 6.50 -7.99
N ALA A 6 24.26 7.26 -6.93
CA ALA A 6 23.66 7.06 -5.60
C ALA A 6 22.27 7.71 -5.45
N PHE A 7 21.80 8.40 -6.50
CA PHE A 7 20.61 9.21 -6.48
C PHE A 7 19.93 9.26 -7.85
N GLN A 8 18.61 9.18 -7.86
CA GLN A 8 17.75 9.47 -9.00
C GLN A 8 16.54 10.24 -8.47
N GLU A 9 16.14 11.31 -9.16
CA GLU A 9 14.96 12.08 -8.78
C GLU A 9 13.72 11.16 -8.66
N PRO A 10 12.95 11.26 -7.56
CA PRO A 10 11.70 10.52 -7.39
C PRO A 10 10.70 10.75 -8.52
N ASP A 11 10.02 9.69 -8.94
CA ASP A 11 8.80 9.85 -9.72
C ASP A 11 7.67 10.37 -8.83
N VAL A 12 6.68 11.01 -9.45
CA VAL A 12 5.42 11.35 -8.78
C VAL A 12 4.75 10.11 -8.16
N LEU A 13 4.41 10.20 -6.86
CA LEU A 13 3.79 9.12 -6.08
C LEU A 13 2.43 8.70 -6.65
N LEU A 14 1.67 9.68 -7.14
CA LEU A 14 0.43 9.49 -7.86
C LEU A 14 0.59 9.98 -9.30
N PRO A 15 -0.07 9.34 -10.28
CA PRO A 15 -0.09 9.77 -11.67
C PRO A 15 -0.98 11.01 -11.85
N VAL A 16 -0.53 12.16 -11.33
CA VAL A 16 -1.30 13.43 -11.31
C VAL A 16 -1.65 13.95 -12.70
N HIS A 17 -0.90 13.56 -13.73
CA HIS A 17 -1.22 13.87 -15.13
C HIS A 17 -2.47 13.10 -15.64
N GLU A 18 -2.85 12.02 -14.97
CA GLU A 18 -4.06 11.23 -15.24
C GLU A 18 -5.22 11.61 -14.29
N ALA A 19 -5.09 12.67 -13.49
CA ALA A 19 -6.05 13.00 -12.44
C ALA A 19 -7.49 13.15 -12.98
N GLU A 20 -7.67 13.87 -14.10
CA GLU A 20 -9.01 14.10 -14.66
C GLU A 20 -9.66 12.83 -15.19
N ILE A 21 -8.93 11.99 -15.94
CA ILE A 21 -9.47 10.71 -16.40
C ILE A 21 -9.79 9.78 -15.21
N ARG A 22 -9.00 9.83 -14.14
CA ARG A 22 -9.27 9.07 -12.91
C ARG A 22 -10.48 9.61 -12.15
N ARG A 23 -10.72 10.92 -12.16
CA ARG A 23 -11.94 11.54 -11.62
C ARG A 23 -13.18 11.05 -12.37
N GLU A 24 -13.13 11.02 -13.70
CA GLU A 24 -14.22 10.48 -14.52
C GLU A 24 -14.55 9.03 -14.15
N PHE A 25 -13.54 8.18 -13.98
CA PHE A 25 -13.74 6.82 -13.49
C PHE A 25 -14.34 6.79 -12.08
N ALA A 26 -13.86 7.63 -11.15
CA ALA A 26 -14.40 7.71 -9.80
C ALA A 26 -15.90 8.06 -9.80
N ILE A 27 -16.30 9.08 -10.57
CA ILE A 27 -17.70 9.49 -10.73
C ILE A 27 -18.53 8.34 -11.31
N LYS A 28 -18.02 7.66 -12.34
CA LYS A 28 -18.73 6.55 -13.00
C LYS A 28 -18.90 5.35 -12.06
N ILE A 29 -17.86 4.99 -11.32
CA ILE A 29 -17.88 3.91 -10.32
C ILE A 29 -18.90 4.23 -9.22
N GLU A 30 -18.88 5.46 -8.68
CA GLU A 30 -19.87 5.87 -7.68
C GLU A 30 -21.29 5.77 -8.23
N SER A 31 -21.52 6.30 -9.43
CA SER A 31 -22.83 6.28 -10.09
C SER A 31 -23.35 4.85 -10.31
N GLU A 32 -22.49 3.93 -10.76
CA GLU A 32 -22.87 2.54 -10.99
C GLU A 32 -23.20 1.80 -9.70
N ILE A 33 -22.44 2.03 -8.62
CA ILE A 33 -22.74 1.46 -7.30
C ILE A 33 -24.09 2.02 -6.80
N ARG A 34 -24.37 3.30 -7.01
CA ARG A 34 -25.63 3.94 -6.59
C ARG A 34 -26.85 3.49 -7.40
N ALA A 35 -26.66 2.88 -8.57
CA ALA A 35 -27.76 2.32 -9.36
C ALA A 35 -28.45 1.14 -8.65
N ASN A 36 -27.79 0.52 -7.66
CA ASN A 36 -28.43 -0.48 -6.80
C ASN A 36 -29.18 0.19 -5.65
N PRO A 37 -30.48 -0.09 -5.45
CA PRO A 37 -31.28 0.49 -4.36
C PRO A 37 -30.66 0.31 -2.96
N ARG A 38 -29.93 -0.79 -2.72
CA ARG A 38 -29.28 -1.05 -1.42
C ARG A 38 -28.09 -0.14 -1.15
N THR A 39 -27.54 0.49 -2.18
CA THR A 39 -26.36 1.35 -2.11
C THR A 39 -26.62 2.73 -2.74
N ALA A 40 -27.88 3.16 -2.82
CA ALA A 40 -28.28 4.42 -3.46
C ALA A 40 -27.61 5.68 -2.84
N ASN A 41 -27.29 5.61 -1.54
CA ASN A 41 -26.61 6.67 -0.79
C ASN A 41 -25.09 6.50 -0.74
N PHE A 42 -24.53 5.51 -1.45
CA PHE A 42 -23.10 5.29 -1.47
C PHE A 42 -22.36 6.52 -1.98
N LYS A 43 -21.26 6.84 -1.32
CA LYS A 43 -20.33 7.89 -1.69
C LYS A 43 -18.91 7.39 -1.50
N LEU A 44 -18.01 7.79 -2.40
CA LEU A 44 -16.60 7.47 -2.25
C LEU A 44 -16.04 8.15 -1.00
N ASN A 45 -15.23 7.40 -0.25
CA ASN A 45 -14.46 7.94 0.87
C ASN A 45 -12.98 8.17 0.48
N THR A 46 -12.22 8.78 1.39
CA THR A 46 -10.80 9.11 1.20
C THR A 46 -9.98 7.89 0.77
N ALA A 47 -10.15 6.73 1.45
CA ALA A 47 -9.41 5.52 1.12
C ALA A 47 -9.71 4.99 -0.29
N GLN A 48 -10.97 5.06 -0.72
CA GLN A 48 -11.39 4.63 -2.05
C GLN A 48 -10.88 5.59 -3.13
N VAL A 49 -10.91 6.90 -2.90
CA VAL A 49 -10.35 7.89 -3.84
C VAL A 49 -8.84 7.73 -3.97
N ALA A 50 -8.11 7.61 -2.86
CA ALA A 50 -6.66 7.36 -2.88
C ALA A 50 -6.32 6.06 -3.64
N THR A 51 -7.14 5.02 -3.47
CA THR A 51 -7.01 3.77 -4.22
C THR A 51 -7.21 3.97 -5.72
N ILE A 52 -8.27 4.67 -6.14
CA ILE A 52 -8.55 4.96 -7.55
C ILE A 52 -7.41 5.79 -8.18
N LEU A 53 -6.81 6.70 -7.42
CA LEU A 53 -5.63 7.44 -7.87
C LEU A 53 -4.37 6.57 -7.99
N SER A 54 -4.26 5.51 -7.19
CA SER A 54 -3.03 4.69 -7.10
C SER A 54 -3.01 3.47 -8.03
N VAL A 55 -4.17 2.89 -8.39
CA VAL A 55 -4.21 1.70 -9.26
C VAL A 55 -3.74 2.02 -10.68
N PRO A 56 -3.17 1.07 -11.44
CA PRO A 56 -2.88 1.28 -12.85
C PRO A 56 -4.16 1.62 -13.64
N LEU A 57 -4.07 2.53 -14.61
CA LEU A 57 -5.22 2.92 -15.44
C LEU A 57 -5.94 1.73 -16.12
N PRO A 58 -5.26 0.64 -16.57
CA PRO A 58 -5.94 -0.56 -17.06
C PRO A 58 -6.90 -1.22 -16.06
N ALA A 59 -6.71 -1.05 -14.75
CA ALA A 59 -7.62 -1.58 -13.74
C ALA A 59 -8.98 -0.87 -13.73
N LEU A 60 -9.04 0.38 -14.21
CA LEU A 60 -10.26 1.21 -14.29
C LEU A 60 -10.96 1.08 -15.65
N ARG A 61 -10.20 0.78 -16.71
CA ARG A 61 -10.70 0.59 -18.08
C ARG A 61 -11.56 -0.67 -18.23
N PRO A 62 -12.36 -0.80 -19.31
CA PRO A 62 -13.18 -1.99 -19.55
C PRO A 62 -12.38 -3.30 -19.44
N GLY A 63 -12.92 -4.27 -18.71
CA GLY A 63 -12.26 -5.56 -18.43
C GLY A 63 -11.27 -5.53 -17.25
N GLY A 64 -10.98 -4.35 -16.71
CA GLY A 64 -10.18 -4.17 -15.49
C GLY A 64 -10.89 -4.59 -14.21
N TYR A 65 -10.15 -4.64 -13.09
CA TYR A 65 -10.70 -5.08 -11.81
C TYR A 65 -11.78 -4.15 -11.26
N LEU A 66 -11.60 -2.84 -11.43
CA LEU A 66 -12.54 -1.79 -11.03
C LEU A 66 -13.34 -1.27 -12.24
N SER A 67 -13.41 -2.06 -13.32
CA SER A 67 -14.17 -1.66 -14.49
C SER A 67 -15.66 -1.60 -14.20
N THR A 68 -16.28 -0.59 -14.76
CA THR A 68 -17.74 -0.40 -14.80
C THR A 68 -18.38 -1.33 -15.84
N GLY A 69 -19.67 -1.64 -15.69
CA GLY A 69 -20.39 -2.61 -16.51
C GLY A 69 -20.42 -4.04 -15.95
N VAL A 70 -20.04 -4.20 -14.68
CA VAL A 70 -20.25 -5.43 -13.91
C VAL A 70 -21.49 -5.29 -13.03
N LEU A 71 -21.88 -6.33 -12.29
CA LEU A 71 -22.95 -6.18 -11.31
C LEU A 71 -22.52 -5.16 -10.25
N SER A 72 -23.35 -4.13 -10.02
CA SER A 72 -23.05 -3.04 -9.08
C SER A 72 -22.68 -3.52 -7.67
N GLY A 73 -23.29 -4.60 -7.19
CA GLY A 73 -22.93 -5.24 -5.93
C GLY A 73 -21.52 -5.86 -5.93
N GLU A 74 -21.08 -6.40 -7.06
CA GLU A 74 -19.72 -6.90 -7.22
C GLU A 74 -18.70 -5.75 -7.27
N LEU A 75 -18.98 -4.68 -8.02
CA LEU A 75 -18.12 -3.50 -8.04
C LEU A 75 -17.98 -2.88 -6.65
N TYR A 76 -19.08 -2.79 -5.90
CA TYR A 76 -19.08 -2.35 -4.50
C TYR A 76 -18.16 -3.21 -3.64
N GLN A 77 -18.30 -4.55 -3.68
CA GLN A 77 -17.48 -5.47 -2.90
C GLN A 77 -15.98 -5.39 -3.26
N ARG A 78 -15.67 -5.27 -4.56
CA ARG A 78 -14.28 -5.10 -5.03
C ARG A 78 -13.66 -3.82 -4.49
N LEU A 79 -14.41 -2.72 -4.52
CA LEU A 79 -13.96 -1.41 -4.07
C LEU A 79 -13.82 -1.31 -2.55
N THR A 80 -14.79 -1.85 -1.79
CA THR A 80 -14.76 -1.80 -0.31
C THR A 80 -13.72 -2.72 0.31
N GLY A 81 -13.31 -3.79 -0.39
CA GLY A 81 -12.25 -4.67 0.09
C GLY A 81 -10.83 -4.13 -0.07
N LEU A 82 -10.62 -3.09 -0.88
CA LEU A 82 -9.29 -2.50 -1.11
C LEU A 82 -8.71 -1.80 0.14
N PRO A 83 -9.47 -0.97 0.88
CA PRO A 83 -8.99 -0.43 2.17
C PRO A 83 -8.60 -1.51 3.18
N ALA A 84 -9.28 -2.66 3.19
CA ALA A 84 -8.92 -3.78 4.06
C ALA A 84 -7.57 -4.42 3.67
N LEU A 85 -7.23 -4.43 2.38
CA LEU A 85 -5.91 -4.84 1.91
C LEU A 85 -4.82 -3.89 2.43
N VAL A 86 -5.04 -2.58 2.38
CA VAL A 86 -4.12 -1.55 2.91
C VAL A 86 -3.92 -1.70 4.42
N LYS A 87 -4.99 -1.95 5.17
CA LYS A 87 -4.89 -2.24 6.61
C LYS A 87 -4.07 -3.50 6.90
N HIS A 88 -4.27 -4.54 6.09
CA HIS A 88 -3.57 -5.81 6.24
C HIS A 88 -2.06 -5.65 6.01
N SER A 89 -1.64 -4.83 5.03
CA SER A 89 -0.23 -4.45 4.77
C SER A 89 0.49 -3.77 5.92
N GLU A 90 -0.15 -2.83 6.61
CA GLU A 90 0.51 -2.01 7.63
C GLU A 90 0.74 -2.76 8.97
N TYR A 91 -0.13 -3.71 9.31
CA TYR A 91 -0.13 -4.30 10.66
C TYR A 91 0.29 -5.76 10.74
N ARG A 92 0.14 -6.55 9.67
CA ARG A 92 -0.01 -8.01 9.84
C ARG A 92 0.89 -8.89 9.01
N TRP A 93 1.59 -8.42 7.99
CA TRP A 93 2.51 -9.32 7.26
C TRP A 93 3.71 -9.77 8.11
N PHE A 94 3.98 -9.11 9.24
CA PHE A 94 5.07 -9.46 10.15
C PHE A 94 4.72 -10.53 11.21
N ILE A 95 3.51 -11.10 11.21
CA ILE A 95 3.10 -12.10 12.22
C ILE A 95 3.07 -13.51 11.60
N LEU A 96 4.01 -14.34 12.02
CA LEU A 96 4.13 -15.74 11.57
C LEU A 96 2.91 -16.55 12.01
N GLY A 97 2.23 -17.23 11.08
CA GLY A 97 1.28 -18.31 11.41
C GLY A 97 0.09 -18.52 10.46
N LEU A 98 -0.56 -19.69 10.58
CA LEU A 98 -1.73 -20.10 9.78
C LEU A 98 -2.90 -19.11 9.84
N ALA A 99 -3.12 -18.44 10.98
CA ALA A 99 -4.16 -17.43 11.14
C ALA A 99 -3.96 -16.22 10.20
N ASN A 100 -2.72 -15.90 9.85
CA ASN A 100 -2.41 -14.82 8.94
C ASN A 100 -2.56 -15.20 7.48
N ILE A 101 -2.32 -16.46 7.13
CA ILE A 101 -2.63 -16.99 5.79
C ILE A 101 -4.13 -16.85 5.52
N GLN A 102 -4.99 -17.19 6.49
CA GLN A 102 -6.44 -17.03 6.37
C GLN A 102 -6.86 -15.57 6.19
N LYS A 103 -6.24 -14.64 6.92
CA LYS A 103 -6.49 -13.19 6.76
C LYS A 103 -5.99 -12.68 5.42
N THR A 104 -4.84 -13.15 4.95
CA THR A 104 -4.29 -12.80 3.64
C THR A 104 -5.19 -13.31 2.53
N GLU A 105 -5.66 -14.57 2.61
CA GLU A 105 -6.61 -15.14 1.66
C GLU A 105 -7.86 -14.27 1.53
N LYS A 106 -8.34 -13.74 2.66
CA LYS A 106 -9.52 -12.87 2.68
C LYS A 106 -9.33 -11.59 1.87
N VAL A 107 -8.12 -11.05 1.73
CA VAL A 107 -7.87 -9.80 0.99
C VAL A 107 -7.13 -10.02 -0.33
N PHE A 108 -6.65 -11.24 -0.58
CA PHE A 108 -5.73 -11.58 -1.67
C PHE A 108 -6.27 -11.18 -3.05
N GLN A 109 -7.56 -11.41 -3.30
CA GLN A 109 -8.19 -11.07 -4.58
C GLN A 109 -8.09 -9.57 -4.93
N HIS A 110 -8.02 -8.68 -3.93
CA HIS A 110 -7.98 -7.23 -4.15
C HIS A 110 -6.61 -6.76 -4.66
N ILE A 111 -5.56 -7.57 -4.51
CA ILE A 111 -4.23 -7.31 -5.08
C ILE A 111 -4.31 -7.23 -6.63
N GLN A 112 -5.32 -7.88 -7.25
CA GLN A 112 -5.57 -7.79 -8.69
C GLN A 112 -5.76 -6.36 -9.18
N ALA A 113 -6.29 -5.46 -8.35
CA ALA A 113 -6.49 -4.06 -8.71
C ALA A 113 -5.17 -3.36 -9.08
N PHE A 114 -4.06 -3.79 -8.48
CA PHE A 114 -2.75 -3.17 -8.64
C PHE A 114 -1.85 -3.92 -9.61
N PHE A 115 -1.94 -5.26 -9.65
CA PHE A 115 -0.96 -6.09 -10.38
C PHE A 115 -1.58 -7.02 -11.42
N GLY A 116 -2.91 -7.05 -11.55
CA GLY A 116 -3.60 -7.92 -12.47
C GLY A 116 -3.66 -9.38 -12.04
N LYS A 117 -4.37 -10.19 -12.85
CA LYS A 117 -4.70 -11.58 -12.52
C LYS A 117 -3.48 -12.51 -12.60
N ASP A 118 -2.59 -12.29 -13.56
CA ASP A 118 -1.41 -13.14 -13.76
C ASP A 118 -0.46 -13.06 -12.56
N TRP A 119 -0.34 -11.88 -11.96
CA TRP A 119 0.42 -11.70 -10.73
C TRP A 119 -0.17 -12.54 -9.59
N LEU A 120 -1.49 -12.52 -9.41
CA LEU A 120 -2.14 -13.34 -8.38
C LEU A 120 -1.84 -14.82 -8.57
N LEU A 121 -2.01 -15.33 -9.80
CA LEU A 121 -1.76 -16.74 -10.10
C LEU A 121 -0.31 -17.13 -9.81
N ARG A 122 0.64 -16.26 -10.13
CA ARG A 122 2.06 -16.48 -9.92
C ARG A 122 2.45 -16.52 -8.44
N TYR A 123 1.95 -15.60 -7.62
CA TYR A 123 2.41 -15.44 -6.23
C TYR A 123 1.46 -16.02 -5.17
N ARG A 124 0.29 -16.53 -5.56
CA ARG A 124 -0.63 -17.22 -4.64
C ARG A 124 0.02 -18.40 -3.90
N PRO A 125 0.77 -19.32 -4.57
CA PRO A 125 1.42 -20.43 -3.88
C PRO A 125 2.50 -20.00 -2.89
N TYR A 126 2.95 -18.75 -2.98
CA TYR A 126 3.97 -18.17 -2.12
C TYR A 126 3.34 -17.46 -0.92
N LEU A 127 2.38 -16.56 -1.17
CA LEU A 127 1.74 -15.75 -0.12
C LEU A 127 0.74 -16.54 0.74
N LEU A 128 0.20 -17.64 0.21
CA LEU A 128 -0.85 -18.42 0.85
C LEU A 128 -0.42 -19.87 1.10
N ASN A 129 0.88 -20.11 1.29
CA ASN A 129 1.42 -21.46 1.51
C ASN A 129 1.24 -21.94 2.96
N PRO A 130 0.29 -22.84 3.26
CA PRO A 130 0.12 -23.36 4.62
C PRO A 130 1.28 -24.24 5.07
N GLN A 131 2.05 -24.81 4.14
CA GLN A 131 3.19 -25.68 4.45
C GLN A 131 4.46 -24.87 4.77
N GLN A 132 4.52 -23.61 4.31
CA GLN A 132 5.62 -22.69 4.61
C GLN A 132 5.09 -21.31 5.02
N PRO A 133 4.46 -21.20 6.21
CA PRO A 133 4.01 -19.92 6.73
C PRO A 133 5.17 -18.93 6.86
N GLY A 134 4.96 -17.68 6.45
CA GLY A 134 5.98 -16.63 6.51
C GLY A 134 7.07 -16.75 5.46
N SER A 135 6.88 -17.57 4.41
CA SER A 135 7.82 -17.60 3.27
C SER A 135 7.97 -16.21 2.63
N SER A 136 6.89 -15.45 2.49
CA SER A 136 6.91 -14.03 2.10
C SER A 136 7.77 -13.15 3.01
N ASP A 137 7.87 -13.49 4.29
CA ASP A 137 8.52 -12.66 5.30
C ASP A 137 10.04 -12.78 5.22
N LYS A 138 10.54 -13.92 4.73
CA LYS A 138 11.95 -14.11 4.44
C LYS A 138 12.48 -13.10 3.44
N VAL A 139 11.64 -12.70 2.49
CA VAL A 139 11.99 -11.69 1.48
C VAL A 139 12.06 -10.29 2.11
N TRP A 140 11.22 -9.99 3.09
CA TRP A 140 11.25 -8.71 3.82
C TRP A 140 12.47 -8.59 4.73
N ASN A 141 12.89 -9.70 5.35
CA ASN A 141 14.06 -9.75 6.23
C ASN A 141 15.39 -9.47 5.52
N MET A 142 15.40 -9.36 4.19
CA MET A 142 16.58 -8.93 3.42
C MET A 142 16.89 -7.44 3.59
N LEU A 143 15.93 -6.64 4.10
CA LEU A 143 16.13 -5.23 4.43
C LEU A 143 16.41 -5.08 5.93
N CYS A 144 17.65 -4.80 6.28
CA CYS A 144 18.03 -4.43 7.64
C CYS A 144 17.70 -2.96 7.89
N LEU A 145 16.54 -2.70 8.49
CA LEU A 145 16.16 -1.38 8.98
C LEU A 145 16.51 -1.24 10.46
N ASN A 146 17.02 -0.07 10.88
CA ASN A 146 17.13 0.24 12.29
C ASN A 146 15.72 0.30 12.93
N ILE A 147 15.61 0.13 14.24
CA ILE A 147 14.35 0.14 14.99
C ILE A 147 13.54 1.42 14.73
N THR A 148 14.22 2.56 14.62
CA THR A 148 13.61 3.86 14.30
C THR A 148 13.04 3.86 12.87
N ASP A 149 13.82 3.37 11.90
CA ASP A 149 13.42 3.27 10.50
C ASP A 149 12.26 2.28 10.32
N TYR A 150 12.25 1.19 11.09
CA TYR A 150 11.13 0.24 11.12
C TYR A 150 9.83 0.89 11.64
N GLY A 151 9.93 1.73 12.68
CA GLY A 151 8.80 2.50 13.18
C GLY A 151 8.25 3.47 12.14
N TRP A 152 9.13 4.13 11.39
CA TRP A 152 8.75 5.06 10.33
C TRP A 152 8.18 4.35 9.10
N TRP A 153 8.76 3.22 8.72
CA TRP A 153 8.26 2.41 7.60
C TRP A 153 6.86 1.87 7.90
N ARG A 154 6.63 1.41 9.14
CA ARG A 154 5.31 0.95 9.62
C ARG A 154 4.27 2.07 9.73
N CYS A 155 4.69 3.32 9.89
CA CYS A 155 3.79 4.47 9.85
C CYS A 155 3.74 5.08 8.44
N ALA A 156 4.18 4.34 7.42
CA ALA A 156 4.26 4.77 6.03
C ALA A 156 4.85 6.19 5.88
N LYS A 157 5.89 6.54 6.64
CA LYS A 157 6.59 7.85 6.51
C LYS A 157 7.49 7.88 5.27
N PHE A 158 8.02 6.73 4.90
CA PHE A 158 8.72 6.50 3.65
C PHE A 158 8.33 5.15 3.07
N GLY A 159 8.61 4.95 1.79
CA GLY A 159 8.48 3.68 1.09
C GLY A 159 9.68 3.39 0.20
N LEU A 160 9.81 2.13 -0.19
CA LEU A 160 10.84 1.66 -1.10
C LEU A 160 10.18 1.29 -2.43
N LYS A 161 10.53 2.01 -3.50
CA LYS A 161 10.09 1.70 -4.86
C LYS A 161 11.13 0.82 -5.53
N CYS A 162 10.73 -0.33 -6.06
CA CYS A 162 11.63 -1.15 -6.87
C CYS A 162 11.73 -0.59 -8.29
N LEU A 163 12.92 -0.15 -8.69
CA LEU A 163 13.18 0.36 -10.04
C LEU A 163 13.47 -0.77 -11.03
N GLY A 164 14.09 -1.86 -10.57
CA GLY A 164 14.40 -2.98 -11.46
C GLY A 164 15.24 -4.06 -10.81
N ILE A 165 15.49 -5.11 -11.60
CA ILE A 165 16.43 -6.18 -11.27
C ILE A 165 17.51 -6.12 -12.34
N ARG A 166 18.77 -5.98 -11.90
CA ARG A 166 19.94 -6.05 -12.76
C ARG A 166 20.59 -7.42 -12.56
N PRO A 167 20.57 -8.31 -13.57
CA PRO A 167 21.30 -9.57 -13.47
C PRO A 167 22.80 -9.30 -13.38
N THR A 168 23.49 -10.08 -12.57
CA THR A 168 24.96 -10.08 -12.52
C THR A 168 25.52 -11.42 -13.03
N THR A 169 26.84 -11.56 -13.02
CA THR A 169 27.47 -12.85 -13.27
C THR A 169 27.19 -13.82 -12.11
N GLN A 170 27.23 -15.13 -12.39
CA GLN A 170 27.22 -16.20 -11.38
C GLN A 170 25.90 -16.43 -10.60
N GLY A 171 24.74 -16.23 -11.21
CA GLY A 171 23.46 -16.64 -10.58
C GLY A 171 22.90 -15.64 -9.55
N GLU A 172 23.55 -14.48 -9.43
CA GLU A 172 23.16 -13.37 -8.58
C GLU A 172 22.48 -12.24 -9.40
N SER A 173 21.70 -11.43 -8.70
CA SER A 173 21.05 -10.23 -9.20
C SER A 173 21.16 -9.11 -8.18
N VAL A 174 21.14 -7.88 -8.65
CA VAL A 174 21.00 -6.69 -7.81
C VAL A 174 19.61 -6.11 -8.02
N VAL A 175 18.81 -6.04 -6.96
CA VAL A 175 17.56 -5.28 -6.98
C VAL A 175 17.86 -3.83 -6.63
N ILE A 176 17.39 -2.92 -7.46
CA ILE A 176 17.58 -1.47 -7.26
C ILE A 176 16.30 -0.90 -6.65
N LEU A 177 16.43 -0.39 -5.44
CA LEU A 177 15.36 0.29 -4.72
C LEU A 177 15.62 1.80 -4.69
N GLN A 178 14.55 2.58 -4.70
CA GLN A 178 14.59 4.02 -4.47
C GLN A 178 13.82 4.33 -3.19
N LEU A 179 14.49 4.99 -2.23
CA LEU A 179 13.82 5.51 -1.04
C LEU A 179 12.99 6.72 -1.43
N ASN A 180 11.74 6.74 -0.98
CA ASN A 180 10.82 7.84 -1.22
C ASN A 180 10.15 8.21 0.10
N TRP A 181 10.35 9.43 0.58
CA TRP A 181 9.45 10.03 1.57
C TRP A 181 8.05 10.13 0.95
N VAL A 182 7.03 9.98 1.79
CA VAL A 182 5.62 10.06 1.34
C VAL A 182 4.86 11.01 2.26
N PRO A 183 3.80 11.68 1.76
CA PRO A 183 3.05 12.65 2.56
C PRO A 183 2.35 11.97 3.73
N GLN A 184 2.32 12.65 4.87
CA GLN A 184 1.57 12.22 6.06
C GLN A 184 0.26 13.01 6.13
N GLN A 185 -0.73 12.59 5.35
CA GLN A 185 -2.03 13.27 5.38
C GLN A 185 -2.79 12.90 6.67
N GLU A 186 -3.23 13.89 7.44
CA GLU A 186 -4.12 13.70 8.59
C GLU A 186 -5.60 13.65 8.16
N MET A 187 -5.90 12.94 7.08
CA MET A 187 -7.28 12.73 6.63
C MET A 187 -7.87 11.49 7.29
N ASP A 188 -9.16 11.54 7.63
CA ASP A 188 -9.90 10.33 8.02
C ASP A 188 -10.12 9.45 6.77
N PRO A 189 -9.63 8.19 6.76
CA PRO A 189 -9.86 7.27 5.64
C PRO A 189 -11.34 7.04 5.31
N LYS A 190 -12.25 7.25 6.29
CA LYS A 190 -13.70 7.09 6.16
C LYS A 190 -14.41 8.37 5.73
N LYS A 191 -13.74 9.53 5.72
CA LYS A 191 -14.35 10.80 5.28
C LYS A 191 -14.90 10.66 3.87
N VAL A 192 -16.17 11.05 3.69
CA VAL A 192 -16.80 11.13 2.37
C VAL A 192 -16.14 12.24 1.55
N MET A 193 -15.79 11.92 0.31
CA MET A 193 -15.08 12.81 -0.60
C MET A 193 -16.02 13.45 -1.61
N SER A 194 -15.92 14.76 -1.79
CA SER A 194 -16.47 15.44 -2.94
C SER A 194 -15.57 15.26 -4.17
N LEU A 195 -16.15 14.82 -5.29
CA LEU A 195 -15.43 14.57 -6.56
C LEU A 195 -15.53 15.73 -7.55
N GLN A 196 -16.47 16.66 -7.30
CA GLN A 196 -16.87 17.74 -8.20
C GLN A 196 -17.21 18.99 -7.39
N GLY A 197 -17.28 20.14 -8.07
CA GLY A 197 -17.58 21.43 -7.47
C GLY A 197 -16.31 22.24 -7.17
N GLN A 198 -16.49 23.50 -6.77
CA GLN A 198 -15.37 24.32 -6.30
C GLN A 198 -14.85 23.77 -4.96
N ASP A 199 -13.53 23.81 -4.79
CA ASP A 199 -12.86 23.39 -3.54
C ASP A 199 -13.13 21.92 -3.14
N ASN A 200 -13.30 21.04 -4.14
CA ASN A 200 -13.61 19.63 -3.91
C ASN A 200 -12.41 18.84 -3.34
N ASP A 201 -12.72 17.80 -2.58
CA ASP A 201 -11.72 17.02 -1.86
C ASP A 201 -10.79 16.24 -2.80
N PHE A 202 -11.28 15.80 -3.96
CA PHE A 202 -10.45 15.12 -4.96
C PHE A 202 -9.32 16.02 -5.45
N ASP A 203 -9.62 17.27 -5.79
CA ASP A 203 -8.61 18.26 -6.19
C ASP A 203 -7.61 18.54 -5.09
N LYS A 204 -8.06 18.65 -3.84
CA LYS A 204 -7.16 18.82 -2.69
C LYS A 204 -6.16 17.68 -2.56
N MET A 205 -6.60 16.43 -2.76
CA MET A 205 -5.71 15.26 -2.72
C MET A 205 -4.71 15.26 -3.88
N VAL A 206 -5.16 15.60 -5.09
CA VAL A 206 -4.28 15.71 -6.27
C VAL A 206 -3.27 16.84 -6.11
N GLU A 207 -3.70 17.98 -5.58
CA GLU A 207 -2.83 19.14 -5.36
C GLU A 207 -1.80 18.85 -4.26
N CYS A 208 -2.21 18.16 -3.18
CA CYS A 208 -1.27 17.64 -2.19
C CYS A 208 -0.20 16.73 -2.83
N ALA A 209 -0.60 15.87 -3.77
CA ALA A 209 0.36 15.02 -4.47
C ALA A 209 1.33 15.86 -5.32
N LYS A 210 0.87 16.92 -5.99
CA LYS A 210 1.72 17.80 -6.80
C LYS A 210 2.66 18.66 -5.96
N SER A 211 2.18 19.26 -4.87
CA SER A 211 2.98 20.14 -4.01
C SER A 211 4.08 19.35 -3.32
N PHE A 212 3.81 18.11 -2.90
CA PHE A 212 4.81 17.25 -2.27
C PHE A 212 6.07 17.06 -3.14
N HIS A 213 5.92 16.95 -4.47
CA HIS A 213 7.04 16.82 -5.40
C HIS A 213 7.67 18.17 -5.76
N SER A 214 6.86 19.22 -5.90
CA SER A 214 7.34 20.57 -6.26
C SER A 214 8.17 21.22 -5.16
N ASP A 215 7.80 21.01 -3.90
CA ASP A 215 8.44 21.65 -2.74
C ASP A 215 9.62 20.84 -2.16
N GLY A 216 10.01 19.74 -2.81
CA GLY A 216 11.16 18.94 -2.41
C GLY A 216 10.96 18.14 -1.12
N SER A 217 9.76 17.58 -0.89
CA SER A 217 9.33 16.92 0.35
C SER A 217 9.19 17.91 1.53
N PRO A 218 7.96 18.36 1.86
CA PRO A 218 7.78 19.36 2.91
C PRO A 218 8.09 18.80 4.31
N ASP A 219 8.85 19.59 5.06
CA ASP A 219 8.90 19.74 6.52
C ASP A 219 9.28 18.55 7.42
N SER A 220 9.19 17.30 6.98
CA SER A 220 9.58 16.15 7.82
C SER A 220 11.09 15.99 7.96
N ILE A 221 11.86 16.51 7.00
CA ILE A 221 13.33 16.43 6.97
C ILE A 221 13.95 17.46 7.95
N HIS A 222 13.24 18.54 8.26
CA HIS A 222 13.70 19.57 9.19
C HIS A 222 13.58 19.18 10.67
N GLU A 223 12.75 18.19 11.00
CA GLU A 223 12.63 17.70 12.39
C GLU A 223 13.76 16.76 12.80
N LEU A 224 14.55 16.22 11.85
CA LEU A 224 15.58 15.22 12.15
C LEU A 224 16.87 15.45 11.34
N PRO A 225 17.73 16.40 11.77
CA PRO A 225 19.00 16.72 11.11
C PRO A 225 19.98 15.54 10.98
N GLU A 226 19.78 14.47 11.77
CA GLU A 226 20.63 13.27 11.77
C GLU A 226 20.28 12.27 10.65
N PHE A 227 19.16 12.43 9.95
CA PHE A 227 18.72 11.53 8.87
C PHE A 227 18.79 12.25 7.51
N SER A 228 20.00 12.36 6.97
CA SER A 228 20.32 13.08 5.73
C SER A 228 19.91 12.36 4.43
N ILE A 229 19.04 11.36 4.48
CA ILE A 229 18.65 10.58 3.29
C ILE A 229 17.51 11.28 2.56
N LEU A 230 17.80 11.81 1.38
CA LEU A 230 16.82 12.45 0.50
C LEU A 230 15.98 11.40 -0.23
N SER A 231 14.72 11.75 -0.53
CA SER A 231 13.92 10.99 -1.52
C SER A 231 14.70 10.92 -2.82
N GLY A 232 14.78 9.73 -3.41
CA GLY A 232 15.56 9.48 -4.62
C GLY A 232 16.87 8.73 -4.37
N HIS A 233 17.27 8.55 -3.12
CA HIS A 233 18.43 7.74 -2.77
C HIS A 233 18.26 6.30 -3.25
N LEU A 234 19.30 5.77 -3.91
CA LEU A 234 19.29 4.44 -4.50
C LEU A 234 19.99 3.42 -3.60
N ILE A 235 19.27 2.34 -3.30
CA ILE A 235 19.74 1.22 -2.49
C ILE A 235 19.88 0.00 -3.40
N HIS A 236 21.08 -0.57 -3.42
CA HIS A 236 21.41 -1.76 -4.20
C HIS A 236 21.40 -2.98 -3.28
N VAL A 237 20.52 -3.94 -3.56
CA VAL A 237 20.37 -5.14 -2.74
C VAL A 237 20.81 -6.37 -3.55
N PRO A 238 22.03 -6.89 -3.35
CA PRO A 238 22.48 -8.12 -3.97
C PRO A 238 21.73 -9.32 -3.40
N MET A 239 21.33 -10.26 -4.26
CA MET A 239 20.68 -11.50 -3.86
C MET A 239 20.67 -12.55 -4.98
N PRO A 240 20.42 -13.83 -4.65
CA PRO A 240 20.24 -14.88 -5.64
C PRO A 240 19.12 -14.58 -6.64
N ASN A 241 19.32 -14.96 -7.90
CA ASN A 241 18.34 -14.75 -8.99
C ASN A 241 16.91 -15.20 -8.67
N PRO A 242 16.68 -16.39 -8.07
CA PRO A 242 15.32 -16.83 -7.75
C PRO A 242 14.62 -15.93 -6.73
N GLU A 243 15.39 -15.31 -5.83
CA GLU A 243 14.86 -14.46 -4.76
C GLU A 243 14.54 -13.06 -5.26
N ALA A 244 15.33 -12.52 -6.19
CA ALA A 244 15.15 -11.18 -6.77
C ALA A 244 13.75 -10.93 -7.32
N VAL A 245 13.16 -11.94 -7.97
CA VAL A 245 11.81 -11.82 -8.53
C VAL A 245 10.73 -11.76 -7.44
N HIS A 246 10.87 -12.58 -6.39
CA HIS A 246 9.95 -12.55 -5.25
C HIS A 246 10.12 -11.24 -4.46
N PHE A 247 11.36 -10.78 -4.27
CA PHE A 247 11.68 -9.52 -3.62
C PHE A 247 11.09 -8.32 -4.33
N LYS A 248 11.28 -8.21 -5.66
CA LYS A 248 10.63 -7.18 -6.46
C LYS A 248 9.11 -7.20 -6.32
N ALA A 249 8.49 -8.38 -6.35
CA ALA A 249 7.04 -8.50 -6.26
C ALA A 249 6.51 -8.05 -4.90
N MET A 250 7.17 -8.45 -3.83
CA MET A 250 6.82 -8.06 -2.47
C MET A 250 6.99 -6.56 -2.28
N ILE A 251 8.16 -6.00 -2.58
CA ILE A 251 8.43 -4.56 -2.49
C ILE A 251 7.42 -3.76 -3.32
N GLY A 252 7.08 -4.22 -4.52
CA GLY A 252 6.05 -3.59 -5.36
C GLY A 252 4.68 -3.58 -4.69
N LEU A 253 4.25 -4.71 -4.10
CA LEU A 253 3.00 -4.80 -3.34
C LEU A 253 2.98 -3.81 -2.18
N HIS A 254 4.03 -3.76 -1.37
CA HIS A 254 4.07 -2.88 -0.22
C HIS A 254 4.16 -1.41 -0.60
N TRP A 255 4.93 -1.06 -1.65
CA TRP A 255 4.94 0.27 -2.23
C TRP A 255 3.54 0.77 -2.57
N ALA A 256 2.75 -0.06 -3.28
CA ALA A 256 1.38 0.30 -3.64
C ALA A 256 0.50 0.57 -2.42
N MET A 257 0.69 -0.20 -1.34
CA MET A 257 -0.09 -0.02 -0.11
C MET A 257 0.33 1.23 0.66
N ILE A 258 1.64 1.49 0.78
CA ILE A 258 2.18 2.70 1.41
C ILE A 258 1.65 3.95 0.74
N VAL A 259 1.64 3.98 -0.60
CA VAL A 259 1.13 5.14 -1.34
C VAL A 259 -0.35 5.37 -1.02
N VAL A 260 -1.18 4.32 -1.02
CA VAL A 260 -2.60 4.48 -0.64
C VAL A 260 -2.73 4.94 0.82
N ALA A 261 -1.99 4.32 1.75
CA ALA A 261 -2.01 4.67 3.17
C ALA A 261 -1.62 6.12 3.44
N ALA A 262 -0.57 6.61 2.77
CA ALA A 262 -0.08 7.98 2.86
C ALA A 262 -1.15 8.99 2.44
N PHE A 263 -1.84 8.75 1.33
CA PHE A 263 -2.84 9.69 0.80
C PHE A 263 -4.21 9.57 1.46
N CYS A 264 -4.56 8.45 2.10
CA CYS A 264 -5.83 8.31 2.81
C CYS A 264 -5.77 8.57 4.32
N GLY A 265 -4.60 8.90 4.85
CA GLY A 265 -4.35 9.02 6.30
C GLY A 265 -4.35 7.69 7.05
N GLY A 266 -4.36 6.57 6.33
CA GLY A 266 -4.14 5.24 6.88
C GLY A 266 -2.77 5.11 7.55
N ALA A 267 -1.76 5.87 7.12
CA ALA A 267 -0.43 5.93 7.73
C ALA A 267 -0.45 6.36 9.21
N VAL A 268 -1.27 7.38 9.53
CA VAL A 268 -1.35 8.01 10.86
C VAL A 268 -2.44 7.35 11.72
N ALA A 269 -3.54 6.91 11.09
CA ALA A 269 -4.67 6.31 11.79
C ALA A 269 -5.12 4.97 11.16
N PRO A 270 -4.28 3.92 11.13
CA PRO A 270 -4.60 2.71 10.37
C PRO A 270 -5.72 1.87 11.03
N ARG A 271 -6.09 2.17 12.28
CA ARG A 271 -7.30 1.63 12.94
C ARG A 271 -8.61 2.09 12.30
N LEU A 272 -8.59 3.24 11.61
CA LEU A 272 -9.76 3.77 10.91
C LEU A 272 -9.98 3.09 9.55
N LEU A 273 -9.01 2.32 9.06
CA LEU A 273 -9.27 1.46 7.92
C LEU A 273 -10.17 0.28 8.35
N PRO A 274 -11.15 -0.13 7.54
CA PRO A 274 -12.08 -1.18 7.90
C PRO A 274 -11.38 -2.56 7.89
N ASP A 275 -11.72 -3.41 8.86
CA ASP A 275 -11.46 -4.84 8.73
C ASP A 275 -12.49 -5.48 7.79
N ARG A 276 -12.13 -6.54 7.07
CA ARG A 276 -13.08 -7.22 6.16
C ARG A 276 -14.34 -7.71 6.89
N GLU A 277 -14.25 -7.96 8.20
CA GLU A 277 -15.36 -8.45 9.04
C GLU A 277 -16.39 -7.35 9.37
N GLU A 278 -16.06 -6.05 9.24
CA GLU A 278 -17.00 -4.94 9.48
C GLU A 278 -18.02 -4.74 8.35
N PHE A 279 -17.85 -5.40 7.20
CA PHE A 279 -18.76 -5.28 6.05
C PHE A 279 -19.90 -6.30 6.07
N HIS A 280 -20.02 -7.09 7.14
CA HIS A 280 -21.22 -7.88 7.42
C HIS A 280 -22.08 -7.10 8.39
N VAL A 281 -23.29 -6.71 7.95
CA VAL A 281 -24.30 -6.13 8.83
C VAL A 281 -24.68 -7.19 9.86
N GLY A 282 -24.14 -7.08 11.07
CA GLY A 282 -24.40 -7.98 12.19
C GLY A 282 -23.33 -7.83 13.27
N HIS A 283 -23.66 -7.09 14.32
CA HIS A 283 -22.89 -6.94 15.56
C HIS A 283 -22.44 -8.28 16.12
N GLU A 284 -21.17 -8.41 16.52
CA GLU A 284 -20.75 -9.12 17.74
C GLU A 284 -19.30 -8.78 18.11
N ASN A 285 -19.12 -8.25 19.33
CA ASN A 285 -17.86 -7.83 19.95
C ASN A 285 -16.96 -9.03 20.27
N VAL A 286 -15.65 -8.92 20.02
CA VAL A 286 -14.66 -9.71 20.77
C VAL A 286 -13.41 -8.86 21.06
N ASP A 287 -13.37 -8.31 22.26
CA ASP A 287 -12.15 -7.80 22.92
C ASP A 287 -11.26 -8.98 23.33
N GLY A 288 -9.97 -8.94 22.96
CA GLY A 288 -9.01 -9.96 23.41
C GLY A 288 -7.61 -9.96 22.80
N GLN A 289 -7.24 -9.05 21.89
CA GLN A 289 -5.95 -9.11 21.17
C GLN A 289 -4.82 -8.21 21.71
N GLU A 290 -5.05 -7.40 22.76
CA GLU A 290 -4.06 -6.42 23.24
C GLU A 290 -2.87 -7.00 24.04
N LEU A 291 -2.92 -8.28 24.44
CA LEU A 291 -1.90 -8.85 25.33
C LEU A 291 -0.64 -9.39 24.63
N ARG A 292 -0.63 -9.59 23.31
CA ARG A 292 0.53 -10.20 22.61
C ARG A 292 1.56 -9.21 22.11
N THR A 293 1.17 -7.97 21.78
CA THR A 293 2.10 -6.92 21.34
C THR A 293 3.07 -6.52 22.45
N ARG A 294 2.68 -6.64 23.73
CA ARG A 294 3.56 -6.42 24.89
C ARG A 294 4.57 -7.56 25.13
N GLY A 295 4.27 -8.77 24.67
CA GLY A 295 5.16 -9.93 24.85
C GLY A 295 6.43 -9.86 24.00
N TRP A 296 6.34 -9.29 22.80
CA TRP A 296 7.48 -9.19 21.87
C TRP A 296 8.51 -8.14 22.30
N ALA A 297 8.05 -7.00 22.84
CA ALA A 297 8.92 -5.96 23.38
C ALA A 297 9.69 -6.41 24.63
N LYS A 298 9.12 -7.29 25.46
CA LYS A 298 9.81 -7.85 26.64
C LYS A 298 10.82 -8.96 26.31
N ALA A 299 10.66 -9.66 25.19
CA ALA A 299 11.56 -10.75 24.81
C ALA A 299 12.95 -10.27 24.32
N HIS A 300 13.08 -8.99 23.94
CA HIS A 300 14.32 -8.43 23.38
C HIS A 300 15.03 -7.40 24.29
N THR A 301 14.52 -7.16 25.50
CA THR A 301 15.20 -6.34 26.52
C THR A 301 15.88 -7.20 27.60
N GLY A 302 16.31 -8.40 27.26
CA GLY A 302 17.06 -9.29 28.15
C GLY A 302 18.50 -8.81 28.40
N CYS A 303 18.67 -7.62 28.98
CA CYS A 303 19.88 -7.29 29.73
C CYS A 303 19.59 -7.59 31.20
N HIS A 304 20.21 -8.66 31.69
CA HIS A 304 20.35 -8.88 33.12
C HIS A 304 21.14 -7.72 33.74
N SER A 305 20.60 -7.23 34.86
CA SER A 305 21.31 -6.47 35.89
C SER A 305 22.60 -7.14 36.32
#